data_AF-A0A4Q4BWK4-F1
#
_entry.id   AF-A0A4Q4BWK4-F1
#
_cell.length_a   1.000
_cell.length_b   1.000
_cell.length_c   1.000
_cell.angle_alpha   90.00
_cell.angle_beta   90.00
_cell.angle_gamma   90.00
#
_symmetry.space_group_name_H-M   'P 1'
#
loop_
_entity.id
_entity.type
_entity.pdbx_description
1 polymer ?
#
loop_
_entity_poly.entity_id
_entity_poly.type
_entity_poly.pdbx_seq_one_letter_code
_entity_poly.pdbx_strand_id
1 'polypeptide(L)'
;MVDQARVGGPQGPAAESVLDTLTPREHEVFSHIAEGLTNRGIAKRLVVTEGAVEKHVQRIFTKLDLHTVGDEHRRVAAVLTFLRSS
;
A
#
# COMPACT_ATOMS: atom_id res chain seq x y z
N MET A 1 -29.10 6.84 25.04
CA MET A 1 -29.69 5.77 24.21
C MET A 1 -29.39 6.05 22.73
N VAL A 2 -28.12 5.92 22.34
CA VAL A 2 -27.76 5.59 20.96
C VAL A 2 -26.79 4.44 21.05
N ASP A 3 -27.27 3.31 20.56
CA ASP A 3 -26.61 2.02 20.49
C ASP A 3 -25.47 2.12 19.47
N GLN A 4 -24.22 2.17 19.95
CA GLN A 4 -23.08 1.86 19.08
C GLN A 4 -22.70 0.41 19.34
N ALA A 5 -23.48 -0.46 18.72
CA ALA A 5 -23.20 -1.86 18.57
C ALA A 5 -21.76 -2.06 18.09
N ARG A 6 -21.06 -2.90 18.86
CA ARG A 6 -19.79 -3.50 18.53
C ARG A 6 -19.90 -4.17 17.16
N VAL A 7 -19.15 -3.68 16.16
CA VAL A 7 -18.92 -4.46 14.95
C VAL A 7 -17.74 -5.38 15.21
N GLY A 8 -18.04 -6.63 15.54
CA GLY A 8 -17.10 -7.74 15.56
C GLY A 8 -17.65 -8.92 14.75
N GLY A 9 -16.97 -9.26 13.65
CA GLY A 9 -17.02 -10.55 12.95
C GLY A 9 -18.12 -10.70 11.87
N PRO A 10 -17.88 -11.41 10.75
CA PRO A 10 -16.88 -12.45 10.57
C PRO A 10 -15.66 -11.98 9.77
N GLN A 11 -14.46 -12.31 10.27
CA GLN A 11 -13.27 -12.36 9.41
C GLN A 11 -13.54 -13.49 8.41
N GLY A 12 -13.88 -13.13 7.17
CA GLY A 12 -13.93 -14.08 6.05
C GLY A 12 -12.59 -14.80 5.89
N PRO A 13 -12.50 -15.85 5.06
CA PRO A 13 -11.25 -16.58 4.86
C PRO A 13 -10.16 -15.54 4.61
N ALA A 14 -9.10 -15.57 5.44
CA ALA A 14 -8.11 -14.52 5.58
C ALA A 14 -7.96 -13.75 4.29
N ALA A 15 -8.28 -12.44 4.31
CA ALA A 15 -8.10 -11.57 3.17
C ALA A 15 -6.79 -11.99 2.50
N GLU A 16 -6.87 -12.62 1.31
CA GLU A 16 -5.72 -12.72 0.42
C GLU A 16 -5.15 -11.32 0.45
N SER A 17 -3.96 -11.20 1.04
CA SER A 17 -3.51 -9.93 1.57
C SER A 17 -3.60 -8.97 0.39
N VAL A 18 -4.00 -7.71 0.57
CA VAL A 18 -4.07 -6.81 -0.59
C VAL A 18 -2.69 -6.74 -1.30
N LEU A 19 -1.62 -7.14 -0.60
CA LEU A 19 -0.28 -7.38 -1.13
C LEU A 19 -0.13 -8.60 -2.05
N ASP A 20 -0.96 -9.64 -1.93
CA ASP A 20 -0.98 -10.82 -2.80
C ASP A 20 -1.33 -10.44 -4.25
N THR A 21 -2.01 -9.30 -4.43
CA THR A 21 -2.28 -8.73 -5.76
C THR A 21 -1.05 -8.05 -6.39
N LEU A 22 -0.02 -7.74 -5.59
CA LEU A 22 1.21 -7.12 -6.07
C LEU A 22 2.11 -8.16 -6.72
N THR A 23 2.71 -7.79 -7.84
CA THR A 23 3.81 -8.57 -8.42
C THR A 23 5.01 -8.56 -7.48
N PRO A 24 5.96 -9.51 -7.60
CA PRO A 24 7.16 -9.53 -6.77
C PRO A 24 7.91 -8.19 -6.75
N ARG A 25 8.02 -7.53 -7.91
CA ARG A 25 8.67 -6.22 -8.02
C ARG A 25 7.89 -5.10 -7.35
N GLU A 26 6.57 -5.13 -7.46
CA GLU A 26 5.71 -4.16 -6.76
C GLU A 26 5.76 -4.36 -5.25
N HIS A 27 5.89 -5.61 -4.78
CA HIS A 27 6.08 -5.91 -3.37
C HIS A 27 7.42 -5.37 -2.84
N GLU A 28 8.53 -5.56 -3.54
CA GLU A 28 9.83 -4.97 -3.18
C GLU A 28 9.77 -3.44 -3.07
N VAL A 29 9.14 -2.80 -4.06
CA VAL A 29 8.93 -1.34 -4.05
C VAL A 29 8.07 -0.92 -2.86
N PHE A 30 6.98 -1.66 -2.59
CA PHE A 30 6.08 -1.38 -1.47
C PHE A 30 6.77 -1.51 -0.11
N SER A 31 7.59 -2.55 0.09
CA SER A 31 8.39 -2.70 1.32
C SER A 31 9.26 -1.47 1.58
N HIS A 32 9.93 -0.94 0.56
CA HIS A 32 10.72 0.27 0.73
C HIS A 32 9.90 1.55 0.94
N ILE A 33 8.65 1.61 0.42
CA ILE A 33 7.71 2.68 0.78
C ILE A 33 7.36 2.60 2.26
N ALA A 34 7.11 1.39 2.79
CA ALA A 34 6.80 1.16 4.19
C ALA A 34 7.99 1.50 5.12
N GLU A 35 9.23 1.35 4.64
CA GLU A 35 10.43 1.86 5.32
C GLU A 35 10.58 3.39 5.26
N GLY A 36 9.69 4.10 4.56
CA GLY A 36 9.73 5.56 4.45
C GLY A 36 10.68 6.11 3.39
N LEU A 37 11.12 5.29 2.43
CA LEU A 37 12.03 5.76 1.38
C LEU A 37 11.34 6.63 0.32
N THR A 38 12.07 7.65 -0.15
CA THR A 38 11.72 8.46 -1.33
C THR A 38 11.92 7.66 -2.62
N ASN A 39 11.31 8.09 -3.75
CA ASN A 39 11.52 7.44 -5.06
C ASN A 39 13.00 7.32 -5.41
N ARG A 40 13.76 8.41 -5.21
CA ARG A 40 15.22 8.42 -5.36
C ARG A 40 15.92 7.40 -4.46
N GLY A 41 15.49 7.26 -3.20
CA GLY A 41 16.04 6.27 -2.27
C GLY A 41 15.79 4.83 -2.73
N ILE A 42 14.55 4.54 -3.15
CA ILE A 42 14.14 3.25 -3.70
C ILE A 42 14.92 2.93 -4.99
N ALA A 43 15.02 3.91 -5.90
CA ALA A 43 15.71 3.78 -7.17
C ALA A 43 17.19 3.41 -6.97
N LYS A 44 17.85 4.05 -6.00
CA LYS A 44 19.22 3.72 -5.61
C LYS A 44 19.36 2.31 -5.06
N ARG A 45 18.45 1.86 -4.18
CA ARG A 45 18.51 0.51 -3.60
C ARG A 45 18.26 -0.59 -4.63
N LEU A 46 17.28 -0.36 -5.51
CA LEU A 46 16.87 -1.33 -6.50
C LEU A 46 17.66 -1.24 -7.82
N VAL A 47 18.63 -0.32 -7.91
CA VAL A 47 19.49 -0.05 -9.07
C VAL A 47 18.66 0.16 -10.35
N VAL A 48 17.70 1.07 -10.27
CA VAL A 48 16.81 1.47 -11.39
C VAL A 48 16.66 2.98 -11.46
N THR A 49 15.96 3.48 -12.48
CA THR A 49 15.66 4.91 -12.59
C THR A 49 14.50 5.33 -11.67
N GLU A 50 14.47 6.60 -11.27
CA GLU A 50 13.36 7.13 -10.47
C GLU A 50 12.01 6.99 -11.20
N GLY A 51 12.00 7.22 -12.53
CA GLY A 51 10.79 7.04 -13.35
C GLY A 51 10.30 5.59 -13.41
N ALA A 52 11.19 4.59 -13.27
CA ALA A 52 10.76 3.19 -13.15
C ALA A 52 10.06 2.95 -11.81
N VAL A 53 10.59 3.51 -10.71
CA VAL A 53 9.94 3.44 -9.39
C VAL A 53 8.58 4.13 -9.42
N GLU A 54 8.47 5.31 -10.01
CA GLU A 54 7.19 6.02 -10.15
C GLU A 54 6.11 5.18 -10.84
N LYS A 55 6.47 4.48 -11.92
CA LYS A 55 5.56 3.57 -12.61
C LYS A 55 5.10 2.44 -11.70
N HIS A 56 6.01 1.83 -10.94
CA HIS A 56 5.63 0.79 -9.97
C HIS A 56 4.73 1.35 -8.87
N VAL A 57 5.06 2.51 -8.29
CA VAL A 57 4.26 3.19 -7.28
C VAL A 57 2.84 3.49 -7.78
N GLN A 58 2.70 3.98 -9.01
CA GLN A 58 1.40 4.25 -9.59
C GLN A 58 0.57 2.97 -9.77
N ARG A 59 1.19 1.88 -10.22
CA ARG A 59 0.52 0.58 -10.37
C ARG A 59 0.10 0.02 -9.01
N ILE A 60 0.94 0.14 -7.98
CA ILE A 60 0.61 -0.25 -6.61
C ILE A 60 -0.62 0.53 -6.15
N PHE A 61 -0.62 1.86 -6.26
CA PHE A 61 -1.78 2.66 -5.84
C PHE A 61 -3.05 2.30 -6.59
N THR A 62 -2.97 2.00 -7.88
CA THR A 62 -4.11 1.49 -8.65
C THR A 62 -4.60 0.15 -8.12
N LYS A 63 -3.70 -0.78 -7.79
CA LYS A 63 -4.08 -2.09 -7.23
C LYS A 63 -4.67 -2.00 -5.83
N LEU A 64 -4.24 -1.02 -5.05
CA LEU A 64 -4.76 -0.75 -3.71
C LEU A 64 -6.02 0.15 -3.72
N ASP A 65 -6.54 0.50 -4.90
CA ASP A 65 -7.69 1.41 -5.09
C ASP A 65 -7.50 2.81 -4.45
N LEU A 66 -6.26 3.32 -4.44
CA LEU A 66 -5.87 4.59 -3.83
C LEU A 66 -5.90 5.77 -4.81
N HIS A 67 -6.86 5.76 -5.74
CA HIS A 67 -6.95 6.72 -6.83
C HIS A 67 -7.22 8.16 -6.37
N THR A 68 -8.01 8.32 -5.31
CA THR A 68 -8.51 9.63 -4.84
C THR A 68 -8.49 9.71 -3.32
N VAL A 69 -7.34 9.44 -2.72
CA VAL A 69 -7.13 9.78 -1.32
C VAL A 69 -7.17 11.31 -1.20
N GLY A 70 -8.02 11.86 -0.32
CA GLY A 70 -8.35 13.29 -0.24
C GLY A 70 -7.14 14.18 0.09
N ASP A 71 -7.10 14.77 1.28
CA ASP A 71 -5.94 15.57 1.74
C ASP A 71 -4.77 14.69 2.26
N GLU A 72 -4.90 13.37 2.14
CA GLU A 72 -3.93 12.42 2.67
C GLU A 72 -2.83 12.06 1.67
N HIS A 73 -1.61 11.86 2.18
CA HIS A 73 -0.51 11.44 1.34
C HIS A 73 -0.68 9.96 0.93
N ARG A 74 -0.85 9.68 -0.38
CA ARG A 74 -1.16 8.33 -0.91
C ARG A 74 -0.25 7.20 -0.41
N ARG A 75 1.05 7.48 -0.21
CA ARG A 75 1.99 6.50 0.37
C ARG A 75 1.64 6.11 1.80
N VAL A 76 1.28 7.10 2.61
CA VAL A 76 0.89 6.87 4.01
C VAL A 76 -0.42 6.09 4.03
N ALA A 77 -1.40 6.48 3.21
CA ALA A 77 -2.64 5.73 3.06
C ALA A 77 -2.40 4.27 2.65
N ALA A 78 -1.47 4.03 1.71
CA ALA A 78 -1.10 2.67 1.29
C ALA A 78 -0.53 1.83 2.44
N VAL A 79 0.40 2.39 3.22
CA VAL A 79 0.97 1.71 4.39
C VAL A 79 -0.08 1.47 5.47
N LEU A 80 -0.95 2.44 5.74
CA LEU A 80 -2.02 2.30 6.72
C LEU A 80 -3.06 1.24 6.30
N THR A 81 -3.38 1.15 5.00
CA THR A 81 -4.25 0.09 4.48
C THR A 81 -3.64 -1.28 4.74
N PHE A 82 -2.34 -1.45 4.49
CA PHE A 82 -1.62 -2.68 4.80
C PHE A 82 -1.64 -3.04 6.30
N LEU A 83 -1.35 -2.07 7.18
CA LEU A 83 -1.34 -2.29 8.64
C LEU A 83 -2.73 -2.65 9.19
N ARG A 84 -3.81 -2.17 8.57
CA ARG A 84 -5.19 -2.51 8.94
C ARG A 84 -5.63 -3.91 8.46
N SER A 85 -4.98 -4.46 7.45
CA SER A 85 -5.24 -5.81 6.91
C SER A 85 -4.31 -6.89 7.48
N SER A 86 -3.38 -6.52 8.38
CA SER A 86 -2.38 -7.41 8.99
C SER A 86 -2.76 -7.83 10.41
#